data_AF-A0A1W9LDS8-F1
#
_entry.id   AF-A0A1W9LDS8-F1
#
_cell.length_a   1.000
_cell.length_b   1.000
_cell.length_c   1.000
_cell.angle_alpha   90.00
_cell.angle_beta   90.00
_cell.angle_gamma   90.00
#
_symmetry.space_group_name_H-M   'P 1'
#
loop_
_entity.id
_entity.type
_entity.pdbx_description
1 polymer ?
#
loop_
_entity_poly.entity_id
_entity_poly.type
_entity_poly.pdbx_seq_one_letter_code
_entity_poly.pdbx_strand_id
1 'polypeptide(L)'
;MLIESNAFVNCAGAAVTISSADAVTVRSNVFHGEKPRRAIDPNRSAVVVSYASNVDVLDNEWHKSPQVPRPGVLWDPETSQPPRCSGNRLRD
;
A
#
# COMPACT_ATOMS: atom_id res chain seq x y z
N MET A 1 -7.64 6.43 11.97
CA MET A 1 -6.83 7.36 11.15
C MET A 1 -7.27 7.27 9.70
N LEU A 2 -7.30 8.38 8.96
CA LEU A 2 -7.72 8.43 7.56
C LEU A 2 -6.58 8.94 6.66
N ILE A 3 -6.21 8.18 5.64
CA ILE A 3 -5.23 8.55 4.61
C ILE A 3 -5.95 8.50 3.27
N GLU A 4 -6.25 9.67 2.70
CA GLU A 4 -7.11 9.75 1.53
C GLU A 4 -6.69 10.76 0.47
N SER A 5 -7.02 10.46 -0.79
CA SER A 5 -6.89 11.37 -1.94
C SER A 5 -5.47 11.91 -2.16
N ASN A 6 -4.45 11.10 -1.85
CA ASN A 6 -3.04 11.43 -2.10
C ASN A 6 -2.51 10.77 -3.38
N ALA A 7 -1.41 11.32 -3.88
CA ALA A 7 -0.57 10.68 -4.88
C ALA A 7 0.79 10.33 -4.28
N PHE A 8 1.09 9.04 -4.16
CA PHE A 8 2.39 8.53 -3.71
C PHE A 8 3.27 8.24 -4.92
N VAL A 9 4.27 9.09 -5.15
CA VAL A 9 5.07 9.07 -6.38
C VAL A 9 6.51 8.68 -6.09
N ASN A 10 6.95 7.59 -6.73
CA ASN A 10 8.31 7.07 -6.69
C ASN A 10 8.86 6.80 -5.28
N CYS A 11 8.01 6.33 -4.36
CA CYS A 11 8.42 5.88 -3.03
C CYS A 11 9.60 4.88 -3.12
N ALA A 12 10.53 4.97 -2.17
CA ALA A 12 11.70 4.10 -2.13
C ALA A 12 11.36 2.72 -1.56
N GLY A 13 10.56 2.70 -0.49
CA GLY A 13 9.96 1.51 0.11
C GLY A 13 8.44 1.62 0.12
N ALA A 14 7.81 1.10 1.17
CA ALA A 14 6.36 1.21 1.38
C ALA A 14 5.89 2.66 1.26
N ALA A 15 4.76 2.86 0.58
CA ALA A 15 4.12 4.17 0.49
C ALA A 15 3.39 4.50 1.80
N VAL A 16 2.80 3.50 2.44
CA VAL A 16 2.16 3.59 3.76
C VAL A 16 2.56 2.37 4.57
N THR A 17 3.05 2.59 5.79
CA THR A 17 3.26 1.53 6.78
C THR A 17 2.29 1.72 7.93
N ILE A 18 1.49 0.69 8.22
CA ILE A 18 0.55 0.64 9.32
C ILE A 18 1.09 -0.40 10.31
N SER A 19 1.49 0.06 11.49
CA SER A 19 2.02 -0.80 12.54
C SER A 19 1.50 -0.39 13.90
N SER A 20 1.16 -1.37 14.75
CA SER A 20 0.64 -1.16 16.10
C SER A 20 -0.55 -0.19 16.13
N ALA A 21 -1.49 -0.38 15.21
CA ALA A 21 -2.58 0.55 14.97
C ALA A 21 -3.93 -0.17 14.85
N ASP A 22 -4.99 0.56 15.16
CA ASP A 22 -6.38 0.13 14.98
C ASP A 22 -7.18 1.18 14.21
N ALA A 23 -8.19 0.75 13.47
CA ALA A 23 -9.13 1.61 12.74
C ALA A 23 -8.44 2.60 11.78
N VAL A 24 -7.69 2.06 10.82
CA VAL A 24 -7.00 2.84 9.77
C VAL A 24 -7.68 2.63 8.44
N THR A 25 -8.07 3.72 7.78
CA THR A 25 -8.62 3.70 6.42
C THR A 25 -7.65 4.38 5.46
N VAL A 26 -7.23 3.64 4.44
CA VAL A 26 -6.44 4.14 3.31
C VAL A 26 -7.35 4.12 2.09
N ARG A 27 -7.80 5.28 1.59
CA ARG A 27 -8.78 5.32 0.50
C ARG A 27 -8.51 6.29 -0.62
N SER A 28 -8.90 5.93 -1.84
CA SER A 28 -8.88 6.84 -3.00
C SER A 28 -7.51 7.48 -3.27
N ASN A 29 -6.41 6.80 -2.92
CA ASN A 29 -5.06 7.24 -3.23
C ASN A 29 -4.57 6.64 -4.54
N VAL A 30 -3.59 7.29 -5.17
CA VAL A 30 -2.90 6.81 -6.38
C VAL A 30 -1.44 6.50 -6.03
N PHE A 31 -0.97 5.33 -6.43
CA PHE A 31 0.39 4.85 -6.18
C PHE A 31 1.13 4.66 -7.51
N HIS A 32 2.21 5.42 -7.68
CA HIS A 32 2.99 5.45 -8.92
C HIS A 32 4.48 5.22 -8.63
N GLY A 33 5.13 4.32 -9.36
CA GLY A 33 6.54 4.02 -9.11
C GLY A 33 7.27 3.58 -10.35
N GLU A 34 7.70 4.52 -11.19
CA GLU A 34 8.38 4.24 -12.46
C GLU A 34 9.89 4.44 -12.41
N LYS A 35 10.39 5.27 -11.48
CA LYS A 35 11.82 5.61 -11.46
C LYS A 35 12.66 4.38 -11.08
N PRO A 36 13.68 4.00 -11.87
CA PRO A 36 14.56 2.91 -11.52
C PRO A 36 15.38 3.22 -10.27
N ARG A 37 15.75 2.18 -9.54
CA ARG A 37 16.59 2.26 -8.33
C ARG A 37 17.68 1.20 -8.38
N ARG A 38 18.79 1.45 -7.68
CA ARG A 38 19.93 0.52 -7.60
C ARG A 38 19.54 -0.86 -7.04
N ALA A 39 18.62 -0.86 -6.08
CA ALA A 39 18.00 -2.07 -5.54
C ALA A 39 16.49 -1.82 -5.41
N ILE A 40 15.69 -2.83 -5.76
CA ILE A 40 14.23 -2.77 -5.66
C ILE A 40 13.83 -3.28 -4.27
N ASP A 41 13.19 -2.42 -3.49
CA ASP A 41 12.59 -2.81 -2.22
C ASP A 41 11.35 -3.69 -2.47
N PRO A 42 11.22 -4.86 -1.83
CA PRO A 42 10.08 -5.77 -2.02
C PRO A 42 8.72 -5.17 -1.64
N ASN A 43 8.70 -4.12 -0.82
CA ASN A 43 7.51 -3.43 -0.33
C ASN A 43 7.29 -2.09 -1.04
N ARG A 44 8.07 -1.80 -2.09
CA ARG A 44 8.02 -0.52 -2.78
C ARG A 44 6.62 -0.15 -3.24
N SER A 45 6.20 1.07 -2.93
CA SER A 45 4.89 1.64 -3.29
C SER A 45 3.67 0.85 -2.79
N ALA A 46 3.85 -0.13 -1.91
CA ALA A 46 2.78 -0.89 -1.30
C ALA A 46 2.23 -0.20 -0.04
N VAL A 47 1.05 -0.63 0.38
CA VAL A 47 0.56 -0.45 1.75
C VAL A 47 1.02 -1.68 2.53
N VAL A 48 1.76 -1.48 3.62
CA VAL A 48 2.28 -2.56 4.47
C VAL A 48 1.58 -2.54 5.82
N VAL A 49 1.10 -3.69 6.29
CA VAL A 49 0.33 -3.85 7.53
C VAL A 49 1.00 -4.90 8.43
N SER A 50 1.24 -4.54 9.69
CA SER A 50 1.80 -5.42 10.73
C SER A 50 1.24 -5.05 12.09
N TYR A 51 1.06 -5.99 13.02
CA TYR A 51 0.53 -5.71 14.37
C TYR A 51 -0.70 -4.78 14.38
N ALA A 52 -1.65 -4.98 13.46
CA ALA A 52 -2.78 -4.05 13.28
C ALA A 52 -4.12 -4.77 13.08
N SER A 53 -5.20 -4.06 13.43
CA SER A 53 -6.60 -4.50 13.28
C SER A 53 -7.47 -3.42 12.63
N ASN A 54 -8.61 -3.83 12.09
CA ASN A 54 -9.60 -2.92 11.47
C ASN A 54 -8.98 -1.99 10.42
N VAL A 55 -8.18 -2.55 9.52
CA VAL A 55 -7.55 -1.81 8.41
C VAL A 55 -8.40 -1.93 7.16
N ASP A 56 -8.80 -0.79 6.62
CA ASP A 56 -9.58 -0.67 5.40
C ASP A 56 -8.72 -0.06 4.29
N VAL A 57 -8.62 -0.74 3.14
CA VAL A 57 -7.91 -0.24 1.96
C VAL A 57 -8.90 -0.20 0.81
N LEU A 58 -9.40 1.00 0.47
CA LEU A 58 -10.59 1.17 -0.35
C LEU A 58 -10.36 2.07 -1.56
N ASP A 59 -10.81 1.66 -2.75
CA ASP A 59 -10.85 2.51 -3.95
C ASP A 59 -9.50 3.13 -4.36
N ASN A 60 -8.38 2.53 -3.97
CA ASN A 60 -7.06 3.00 -4.33
C ASN A 60 -6.65 2.48 -5.71
N GLU A 61 -5.74 3.20 -6.36
CA GLU A 61 -5.23 2.86 -7.67
C GLU A 61 -3.71 2.66 -7.62
N TRP A 62 -3.24 1.49 -8.04
CA TRP A 62 -1.81 1.22 -8.25
C TRP A 62 -1.50 1.18 -9.73
N HIS A 63 -0.46 1.86 -10.15
CA HIS A 63 0.10 1.72 -11.50
C HIS A 63 1.15 0.62 -11.52
N LYS A 64 1.02 -0.33 -12.43
CA LYS A 64 2.01 -1.39 -12.64
C LYS A 64 3.32 -0.75 -13.09
N SER A 65 4.42 -1.30 -12.59
CA SER A 65 5.74 -0.93 -13.07
C SER A 65 6.70 -2.08 -12.83
N PRO A 66 7.68 -2.32 -13.73
CA PRO A 66 8.80 -3.21 -13.45
C PRO A 66 9.59 -2.82 -12.17
N GLN A 67 9.43 -1.58 -11.72
CA GLN A 67 10.08 -1.03 -10.53
C GLN A 67 9.28 -1.25 -9.24
N VAL A 68 8.05 -1.79 -9.33
CA VAL A 68 7.15 -2.06 -8.21
C VAL A 68 6.75 -3.54 -8.27
N PRO A 69 7.44 -4.42 -7.52
CA PRO A 69 7.29 -5.87 -7.71
C PRO A 69 5.94 -6.40 -7.20
N ARG A 70 5.37 -5.77 -6.17
CA ARG A 70 4.13 -6.20 -5.51
C ARG A 70 3.24 -4.99 -5.20
N PRO A 71 2.63 -4.37 -6.23
CA PRO A 71 1.68 -3.28 -6.00
C PRO A 71 0.46 -3.80 -5.25
N GLY A 72 -0.04 -3.04 -4.27
CA GLY A 72 -1.20 -3.42 -3.47
C GLY A 72 -0.93 -3.39 -1.97
N VAL A 73 -1.60 -4.30 -1.26
CA VAL A 73 -1.56 -4.44 0.20
C VAL A 73 -0.77 -5.68 0.57
N LEU A 74 0.25 -5.50 1.41
CA LEU A 74 1.04 -6.58 1.99
C LEU A 74 0.77 -6.59 3.49
N TRP A 75 0.38 -7.73 4.05
CA TRP A 75 0.15 -7.83 5.48
C TRP A 75 0.82 -9.07 6.06
N ASP A 76 1.18 -8.97 7.33
CA ASP A 76 1.63 -10.09 8.13
C ASP A 76 0.44 -10.78 8.80
N PRO A 77 0.10 -12.03 8.39
CA PRO A 77 -1.05 -12.76 8.94
C PRO A 77 -0.82 -13.30 10.35
N GLU A 78 0.42 -13.39 10.83
CA GLU A 78 0.72 -13.86 12.19
C GLU A 78 0.42 -12.78 13.24
N THR A 79 0.51 -11.51 12.84
CA THR A 79 0.43 -10.36 13.75
C THR A 79 -0.77 -9.45 13.50
N SER A 80 -1.46 -9.61 12.36
CA SER A 80 -2.54 -8.70 11.94
C SER A 80 -3.79 -9.44 11.50
N GLN A 81 -4.94 -8.80 11.68
CA GLN A 81 -6.16 -9.21 10.99
C GLN A 81 -6.06 -8.89 9.49
N PRO A 82 -6.71 -9.67 8.61
CA PRO A 82 -6.68 -9.41 7.18
C PRO A 82 -7.30 -8.03 6.88
N PRO A 83 -6.62 -7.14 6.13
CA PRO A 83 -7.18 -5.86 5.74
C PRO A 83 -8.41 -6.03 4.83
N ARG A 84 -9.45 -5.22 5.04
CA ARG A 84 -10.61 -5.18 4.14
C ARG A 84 -10.23 -4.42 2.86
N CYS A 85 -10.09 -5.15 1.77
CA CYS A 85 -9.79 -4.58 0.46
C CYS A 85 -11.05 -4.54 -0.42
N SER A 86 -11.42 -3.37 -0.95
CA SER A 86 -12.55 -3.24 -1.87
C SER A 86 -12.35 -2.08 -2.85
N GLY A 87 -12.86 -2.20 -4.08
CA GLY A 87 -12.83 -1.13 -5.09
C GLY A 87 -11.44 -0.74 -5.63
N ASN A 88 -10.38 -1.33 -5.07
CA ASN A 88 -8.99 -1.09 -5.49
C ASN A 88 -8.76 -1.56 -6.93
N ARG A 89 -7.92 -0.82 -7.67
CA ARG A 89 -7.61 -1.07 -9.07
C ARG A 89 -6.11 -1.15 -9.28
N LEU A 90 -5.73 -2.04 -10.19
CA LEU A 90 -4.38 -2.11 -10.75
C LEU A 90 -4.47 -1.63 -12.20
N ARG A 91 -3.71 -0.59 -12.56
CA ARG A 91 -3.64 0.00 -13.89
C ARG A 91 -2.36 -0.40 -14.59
N ASP A 92 -2.43 -0.52 -15.91
CA ASP A 92 -1.26 -0.68 -16.78
C ASP A 92 -0.53 0.66 -16.98
#